data_AF-A0A3A4XQL1-F1
#
_entry.id   AF-A0A3A4XQL1-F1
#
_cell.length_a   1.000
_cell.length_b   1.000
_cell.length_c   1.000
_cell.angle_alpha   90.00
_cell.angle_beta   90.00
_cell.angle_gamma   90.00
#
_symmetry.space_group_name_H-M   'P 1'
#
loop_
_entity.id
_entity.type
_entity.pdbx_description
1 polymer ?
#
loop_
_entity_poly.entity_id
_entity_poly.type
_entity_poly.pdbx_seq_one_letter_code
_entity_poly.pdbx_strand_id
1 'polypeptide(L)'
;MRPISSDQDPLRYPLNEILGTQAHVRLLRVMANEVEGPLTTSDVAKRAGLTLPGAQKALEKLLRSGFISRVGGGRKHQYEIRRSDRLMQMTLELFQAEKKRYEQLLAAIQNEIKNLIPPPHSAWIQTVSKAIDEPLRLGLFHESVHLTKCVRQLRDGLSKVEKEFDLTIELEGYTKADIPDLELDGVTALYGVLPAASKGLAQQTAKKILTHREKDRQLKILTQRLADAIGKDTSLIRRAKNHIDRLLKEDQGAAARDIIEWRNILDTYSIQRLGRFLTSSSERASRLRQNNPFFAILSAAERVQLLRDLENKE
;
A
#
# COMPACT_ATOMS: atom_id res chain seq x y z
N MET A 1 20.32 4.49 8.38
CA MET A 1 19.86 4.19 9.75
C MET A 1 20.51 5.23 10.66
N ARG A 2 19.76 5.96 11.49
CA ARG A 2 20.40 6.85 12.48
C ARG A 2 21.19 5.97 13.48
N PRO A 3 22.37 6.40 13.91
CA PRO A 3 23.16 5.61 14.86
C PRO A 3 22.39 5.45 16.18
N ILE A 4 22.42 4.24 16.72
CA ILE A 4 21.84 3.92 18.03
C ILE A 4 22.74 4.59 19.07
N SER A 5 22.16 5.40 19.95
CA SER A 5 22.90 6.20 20.93
C SER A 5 23.35 5.42 22.16
N SER A 6 22.78 4.23 22.41
CA SER A 6 23.08 3.39 23.57
C SER A 6 22.74 1.94 23.28
N ASP A 7 23.64 1.03 23.65
CA ASP A 7 23.39 -0.41 23.56
C ASP A 7 22.34 -0.86 24.59
N GLN A 8 21.54 -1.85 24.22
CA GLN A 8 20.53 -2.47 25.09
C GLN A 8 20.91 -3.92 25.38
N ASP A 9 20.73 -4.34 26.63
CA ASP A 9 21.01 -5.71 27.08
C ASP A 9 20.10 -6.73 26.35
N PRO A 10 20.67 -7.68 25.59
CA PRO A 10 19.91 -8.71 24.88
C PRO A 10 19.10 -9.64 25.79
N LEU A 11 19.50 -9.83 27.05
CA LEU A 11 18.74 -10.65 28.00
C LEU A 11 17.46 -9.95 28.45
N ARG A 12 17.51 -8.62 28.59
CA ARG A 12 16.37 -7.81 28.98
C ARG A 12 15.47 -7.46 27.78
N TYR A 13 16.05 -7.29 26.59
CA TYR A 13 15.34 -6.87 25.38
C TYR A 13 15.58 -7.81 24.17
N PRO A 14 15.23 -9.11 24.29
CA PRO A 14 15.50 -10.12 23.26
C PRO A 14 14.80 -9.88 21.92
N LEU A 15 13.71 -9.09 21.91
CA LEU A 15 13.00 -8.74 20.67
C LEU A 15 13.86 -7.94 19.69
N ASN A 16 14.89 -7.24 20.16
CA ASN A 16 15.85 -6.57 19.28
C ASN A 16 16.63 -7.57 18.41
N GLU A 17 16.88 -8.77 18.93
CA GLU A 17 17.55 -9.84 18.20
C GLU A 17 16.58 -10.57 17.27
N ILE A 18 15.33 -10.80 17.70
CA ILE A 18 14.31 -11.50 16.90
C ILE A 18 13.79 -10.61 15.75
N LEU A 19 13.43 -9.36 16.04
CA LEU A 19 12.71 -8.47 15.12
C LEU A 19 13.56 -7.29 14.61
N GLY A 20 14.84 -7.23 14.99
CA GLY A 20 15.71 -6.08 14.67
C GLY A 20 16.05 -5.91 13.19
N THR A 21 15.85 -6.93 12.35
CA THR A 21 16.10 -6.82 10.90
C THR A 21 14.97 -7.42 10.07
N GLN A 22 14.75 -6.87 8.87
CA GLN A 22 13.78 -7.43 7.92
C GLN A 22 14.14 -8.87 7.51
N ALA A 23 15.43 -9.22 7.48
CA ALA A 23 15.86 -10.58 7.17
C ALA A 23 15.39 -11.58 8.23
N HIS A 24 15.53 -11.24 9.51
CA HIS A 24 15.05 -12.10 10.61
C HIS A 24 13.53 -12.28 10.54
N VAL A 25 12.79 -11.18 10.38
CA VAL A 25 11.32 -11.20 10.28
C VAL A 25 10.86 -12.08 9.11
N ARG A 26 11.48 -11.93 7.93
CA ARG A 26 11.14 -12.75 6.75
C ARG A 26 11.41 -14.24 6.96
N LEU A 27 12.58 -14.59 7.53
CA LEU A 27 12.93 -15.99 7.80
C LEU A 27 11.98 -16.63 8.81
N LEU A 28 11.74 -15.94 9.93
CA LEU A 28 10.84 -16.43 10.97
C LEU A 28 9.40 -16.55 10.45
N ARG A 29 8.93 -15.61 9.62
CA ARG A 29 7.60 -15.68 8.98
C ARG A 29 7.45 -16.93 8.10
N VAL A 30 8.45 -17.24 7.27
CA VAL A 30 8.45 -18.45 6.43
C VAL A 30 8.40 -19.71 7.30
N MET A 31 9.26 -19.79 8.31
CA MET A 31 9.31 -20.92 9.25
C MET A 31 8.04 -21.05 10.10
N ALA A 32 7.32 -19.96 10.34
CA ALA A 32 6.09 -19.93 11.13
C ALA A 32 4.85 -20.34 10.32
N ASN A 33 4.74 -19.88 9.07
CA ASN A 33 3.47 -19.87 8.34
C ASN A 33 3.44 -20.70 7.05
N GLU A 34 4.60 -21.02 6.47
CA GLU A 34 4.65 -21.66 5.13
C GLU A 34 5.00 -23.14 5.13
N VAL A 35 5.76 -23.61 6.13
CA VAL A 35 6.23 -25.00 6.18
C VAL A 35 6.16 -25.53 7.61
N GLU A 36 5.64 -26.75 7.74
CA GLU A 36 5.71 -27.51 8.98
C GLU A 36 7.03 -28.29 9.02
N GLY A 37 7.87 -27.98 10.01
CA GLY A 37 9.12 -28.70 10.28
C GLY A 37 10.40 -27.97 9.86
N PRO A 38 11.55 -28.65 9.97
CA PRO A 38 12.87 -28.04 9.75
C PRO A 38 13.13 -27.69 8.27
N LEU A 39 13.74 -26.52 8.03
CA LEU A 39 14.07 -26.02 6.69
C LEU A 39 15.57 -25.89 6.46
N THR A 40 16.02 -26.18 5.24
CA THR A 40 17.41 -25.89 4.85
C THR A 40 17.61 -24.39 4.60
N THR A 41 18.85 -23.91 4.70
CA THR A 41 19.20 -22.51 4.38
C THR A 41 18.74 -22.11 2.98
N SER A 42 18.91 -22.97 1.97
CA SER A 42 18.52 -22.66 0.59
C SER A 42 17.01 -22.53 0.44
N ASP A 43 16.24 -23.39 1.09
CA ASP A 43 14.78 -23.38 0.99
C ASP A 43 14.20 -22.15 1.67
N VAL A 44 14.66 -21.84 2.88
CA VAL A 44 14.18 -20.66 3.61
C VAL A 44 14.64 -19.36 2.93
N ALA A 45 15.85 -19.31 2.35
CA ALA A 45 16.32 -18.15 1.61
C ALA A 45 15.44 -17.86 0.39
N LYS A 46 15.15 -18.90 -0.40
CA LYS A 46 14.30 -18.79 -1.60
C LYS A 46 12.90 -18.28 -1.25
N ARG A 47 12.27 -18.87 -0.22
CA ARG A 47 10.92 -18.49 0.24
C ARG A 47 10.88 -17.08 0.83
N ALA A 48 11.91 -16.70 1.62
CA ALA A 48 12.02 -15.38 2.22
C ALA A 48 12.38 -14.26 1.22
N GLY A 49 12.71 -14.62 -0.03
CA GLY A 49 13.22 -13.68 -1.03
C GLY A 49 14.56 -13.06 -0.61
N LEU A 50 15.45 -13.85 0.00
CA LEU A 50 16.77 -13.45 0.45
C LEU A 50 17.86 -14.13 -0.39
N THR A 51 19.03 -13.47 -0.49
CA THR A 51 20.22 -14.14 -1.01
C THR A 51 20.69 -15.23 -0.04
N LEU A 52 21.30 -16.29 -0.56
CA LEU A 52 21.79 -17.39 0.28
C LEU A 52 22.76 -16.93 1.38
N PRO A 53 23.77 -16.06 1.11
CA PRO A 53 24.65 -15.56 2.17
C PRO A 53 23.93 -14.68 3.19
N GLY A 54 22.95 -13.89 2.75
CA GLY A 54 22.13 -13.04 3.63
C GLY A 54 21.27 -13.86 4.59
N ALA A 55 20.64 -14.93 4.07
CA ALA A 55 19.87 -15.86 4.88
C ALA A 55 20.76 -16.61 5.89
N GLN A 56 21.93 -17.07 5.46
CA GLN A 56 22.87 -17.76 6.34
C GLN A 56 23.31 -16.86 7.52
N LYS A 57 23.75 -15.63 7.24
CA LYS A 57 24.15 -14.68 8.29
C LYS A 57 23.02 -14.39 9.30
N ALA A 58 21.80 -14.25 8.80
CA ALA A 58 20.62 -14.03 9.64
C ALA A 58 20.26 -15.26 10.50
N LEU A 59 20.31 -16.47 9.93
CA LEU A 59 20.10 -17.72 10.67
C LEU A 59 21.17 -17.94 11.74
N GLU A 60 22.43 -17.67 11.46
CA GLU A 60 23.50 -17.78 12.46
C GLU A 60 23.25 -16.84 13.65
N LYS A 61 22.77 -15.61 13.41
CA LYS A 61 22.41 -14.67 14.48
C LYS A 61 21.19 -15.14 15.28
N LEU A 62 20.15 -15.63 14.62
CA LEU A 62 18.98 -16.22 15.28
C LEU A 62 19.33 -17.50 16.06
N LEU A 63 20.27 -18.31 15.57
CA LEU A 63 20.75 -19.51 16.27
C LEU A 63 21.52 -19.15 17.53
N ARG A 64 22.41 -18.14 17.47
CA ARG A 64 23.17 -17.65 18.63
C ARG A 64 22.28 -17.06 19.72
N SER A 65 21.14 -16.48 19.36
CA SER A 65 20.16 -15.96 20.34
C SER A 65 19.28 -17.06 20.96
N GLY A 66 19.36 -18.30 20.47
CA GLY A 66 18.67 -19.45 21.07
C GLY A 66 17.20 -19.63 20.65
N PHE A 67 16.68 -18.76 19.78
CA PHE A 67 15.28 -18.77 19.34
C PHE A 67 14.98 -19.77 18.21
N ILE A 68 16.02 -20.23 17.51
CA ILE A 68 15.94 -21.34 16.57
C ILE A 68 16.91 -22.44 16.97
N SER A 69 16.61 -23.67 16.58
CA SER A 69 17.48 -24.84 16.75
C SER A 69 17.95 -25.36 15.41
N ARG A 70 19.12 -25.99 15.41
CA ARG A 70 19.61 -26.76 14.28
C ARG A 70 19.15 -28.21 14.45
N VAL A 71 18.57 -28.78 13.40
CA VAL A 71 18.08 -30.17 13.37
C VAL A 71 18.79 -30.94 12.27
N GLY A 72 18.99 -32.23 12.50
CA GLY A 72 19.64 -33.17 11.58
C GLY A 72 21.16 -33.29 11.77
N GLY A 73 21.68 -34.48 11.44
CA GLY A 73 23.12 -34.78 11.40
C GLY A 73 23.60 -34.95 9.96
N GLY A 74 24.70 -34.28 9.57
CA GLY A 74 25.32 -34.40 8.24
C GLY A 74 25.73 -33.07 7.61
N ARG A 75 25.99 -33.08 6.29
CA ARG A 75 26.48 -31.92 5.50
C ARG A 75 25.43 -30.83 5.24
N LYS A 76 24.14 -31.11 5.43
CA LYS A 76 23.04 -30.15 5.21
C LYS A 76 22.34 -29.89 6.54
N HIS A 77 22.48 -28.66 7.01
CA HIS A 77 21.87 -28.24 8.26
C HIS A 77 20.46 -27.72 8.02
N GLN A 78 19.53 -28.21 8.83
CA GLN A 78 18.17 -27.70 8.86
C GLN A 78 17.97 -26.87 10.12
N TYR A 79 17.05 -25.93 10.04
CA TYR A 79 16.73 -24.99 11.10
C TYR A 79 15.24 -25.05 11.39
N GLU A 80 14.88 -25.02 12.66
CA GLU A 80 13.51 -24.94 13.13
C GLU A 80 13.36 -23.87 14.22
N ILE A 81 12.16 -23.34 14.37
CA ILE A 81 11.83 -22.45 15.50
C ILE A 81 11.74 -23.28 16.78
N ARG A 82 12.36 -22.79 17.86
CA ARG A 82 12.24 -23.40 19.18
C ARG A 82 10.84 -23.15 19.76
N ARG A 83 9.90 -24.04 19.46
CA ARG A 83 8.49 -23.93 19.89
C ARG A 83 8.27 -24.07 21.40
N SER A 84 9.26 -24.56 22.15
CA SER A 84 9.21 -24.64 23.62
C SER A 84 9.43 -23.29 24.30
N ASP A 85 9.97 -22.29 23.60
CA ASP A 85 10.20 -20.96 24.15
C ASP A 85 8.92 -20.11 24.12
N ARG A 86 8.56 -19.49 25.25
CA ARG A 86 7.31 -18.71 25.40
C ARG A 86 7.30 -17.45 24.55
N LEU A 87 8.45 -16.78 24.39
CA LEU A 87 8.54 -15.59 23.55
C LEU A 87 8.38 -15.96 22.08
N MET A 88 8.92 -17.11 21.66
CA MET A 88 8.71 -17.63 20.32
C MET A 88 7.27 -18.05 20.06
N GLN A 89 6.57 -18.65 21.02
CA GLN A 89 5.13 -18.93 20.89
C GLN A 89 4.32 -17.67 20.60
N MET A 90 4.55 -16.58 21.35
CA MET A 90 3.89 -15.28 21.09
C MET A 90 4.29 -14.68 19.73
N THR A 91 5.54 -14.86 19.34
CA THR A 91 6.03 -14.40 18.03
C THR A 91 5.35 -15.16 16.88
N LEU A 92 5.12 -16.47 17.04
CA LEU A 92 4.36 -17.28 16.08
C LEU A 92 2.90 -16.80 15.99
N GLU A 93 2.26 -16.51 17.12
CA GLU A 93 0.91 -15.94 17.15
C GLU A 93 0.83 -14.59 16.44
N LEU A 94 1.86 -13.74 16.59
CA LEU A 94 1.95 -12.46 15.88
C LEU A 94 2.00 -12.67 14.36
N PHE A 95 2.81 -13.62 13.86
CA PHE A 95 2.88 -13.94 12.44
C PHE A 95 1.57 -14.56 11.91
N GLN A 96 0.87 -15.32 12.74
CA GLN A 96 -0.46 -15.85 12.40
C GLN A 96 -1.50 -14.73 12.33
N ALA A 97 -1.47 -13.77 13.28
CA ALA A 97 -2.34 -12.60 13.25
C ALA A 97 -2.05 -11.71 12.03
N GLU A 98 -0.77 -11.53 11.65
CA GLU A 98 -0.37 -10.83 10.43
C GLU A 98 -0.97 -11.49 9.18
N LYS A 99 -0.83 -12.82 9.05
CA LYS A 99 -1.41 -13.59 7.94
C LYS A 99 -2.94 -13.45 7.90
N LYS A 100 -3.61 -13.66 9.03
CA LYS A 100 -5.08 -13.54 9.14
C LYS A 100 -5.56 -12.14 8.76
N ARG A 101 -4.85 -11.09 9.18
CA ARG A 101 -5.19 -9.71 8.81
C ARG A 101 -5.18 -9.52 7.29
N TYR A 102 -4.18 -10.08 6.59
CA TYR A 102 -4.12 -10.00 5.14
C TYR A 102 -5.23 -10.82 4.46
N GLU A 103 -5.49 -12.04 4.95
CA GLU A 103 -6.60 -12.87 4.46
C GLU A 103 -7.97 -12.20 4.63
N GLN A 104 -8.20 -11.54 5.77
CA GLN A 104 -9.40 -10.75 6.03
C GLN A 104 -9.54 -9.58 5.05
N LEU A 105 -8.44 -8.87 4.75
CA LEU A 105 -8.44 -7.81 3.73
C LEU A 105 -8.86 -8.36 2.37
N LEU A 106 -8.25 -9.47 1.92
CA LEU A 106 -8.60 -10.09 0.65
C LEU A 106 -10.05 -10.55 0.61
N ALA A 107 -10.53 -11.18 1.68
CA ALA A 107 -11.92 -11.62 1.80
C ALA A 107 -12.91 -10.45 1.75
N ALA A 108 -12.60 -9.34 2.43
CA ALA A 108 -13.42 -8.12 2.40
C ALA A 108 -13.52 -7.54 0.99
N ILE A 109 -12.38 -7.41 0.29
CA ILE A 109 -12.36 -6.94 -1.11
C ILE A 109 -13.15 -7.89 -2.02
N GLN A 110 -12.95 -9.21 -1.88
CA GLN A 110 -13.67 -10.21 -2.68
C GLN A 110 -15.18 -10.16 -2.46
N ASN A 111 -15.63 -9.92 -1.23
CA ASN A 111 -17.05 -9.79 -0.93
C ASN A 111 -17.67 -8.58 -1.64
N GLU A 112 -16.98 -7.44 -1.64
CA GLU A 112 -17.44 -6.25 -2.38
C GLU A 112 -17.48 -6.49 -3.90
N ILE A 113 -16.51 -7.24 -4.45
CA ILE A 113 -16.51 -7.62 -5.89
C ILE A 113 -17.68 -8.56 -6.22
N LYS A 114 -17.98 -9.54 -5.35
CA LYS A 114 -19.09 -10.48 -5.55
C LYS A 114 -20.47 -9.82 -5.49
N ASN A 115 -20.59 -8.68 -4.81
CA ASN A 115 -21.83 -7.92 -4.69
C ASN A 115 -22.15 -7.05 -5.94
N LEU A 116 -21.27 -7.02 -6.95
CA LEU A 116 -21.47 -6.24 -8.16
C LEU A 116 -22.53 -6.86 -9.08
N ILE A 117 -23.40 -6.00 -9.63
CA ILE A 117 -24.46 -6.41 -10.55
C ILE A 117 -24.43 -5.50 -11.80
N PRO A 118 -24.12 -6.03 -13.00
CA PRO A 118 -23.76 -7.43 -13.29
C PRO A 118 -22.36 -7.81 -12.78
N PRO A 119 -22.09 -9.12 -12.51
CA PRO A 119 -20.78 -9.56 -12.03
C PRO A 119 -19.69 -9.22 -13.05
N PRO A 120 -18.46 -8.85 -12.60
CA PRO A 120 -17.35 -8.59 -13.50
C PRO A 120 -16.82 -9.87 -14.14
N HIS A 121 -16.12 -9.74 -15.26
CA HIS A 121 -15.43 -10.87 -15.88
C HIS A 121 -14.24 -11.32 -15.03
N SER A 122 -13.46 -10.37 -14.51
CA SER A 122 -12.37 -10.64 -13.57
C SER A 122 -11.95 -9.42 -12.77
N ALA A 123 -11.30 -9.68 -11.63
CA ALA A 123 -10.69 -8.66 -10.79
C ALA A 123 -9.40 -9.18 -10.14
N TRP A 124 -8.39 -8.32 -10.02
CA TRP A 124 -7.07 -8.71 -9.51
C TRP A 124 -6.32 -7.55 -8.84
N ILE A 125 -5.31 -7.89 -8.05
CA ILE A 125 -4.32 -6.93 -7.52
C ILE A 125 -3.16 -6.87 -8.52
N GLN A 126 -2.87 -5.68 -9.06
CA GLN A 126 -1.88 -5.49 -10.13
C GLN A 126 -0.44 -5.63 -9.66
N THR A 127 -0.11 -5.08 -8.49
CA THR A 127 1.23 -5.19 -7.90
C THR A 127 1.13 -5.07 -6.39
N VAL A 128 1.95 -5.86 -5.69
CA VAL A 128 2.10 -5.70 -4.23
C VAL A 128 2.88 -4.42 -3.98
N SER A 129 2.25 -3.51 -3.27
CA SER A 129 2.80 -2.24 -2.81
C SER A 129 4.19 -2.44 -2.19
N LYS A 130 5.18 -1.65 -2.64
CA LYS A 130 6.59 -1.77 -2.21
C LYS A 130 6.86 -1.03 -0.89
N ALA A 131 5.94 -0.17 -0.48
CA ALA A 131 6.02 0.59 0.76
C ALA A 131 4.63 0.81 1.37
N ILE A 132 4.54 0.91 2.69
CA ILE A 132 3.27 0.99 3.45
C ILE A 132 2.39 2.18 2.99
N ASP A 133 2.97 3.18 2.35
CA ASP A 133 2.32 4.38 1.85
C ASP A 133 1.86 4.31 0.40
N GLU A 134 2.24 3.28 -0.38
CA GLU A 134 1.75 3.12 -1.75
C GLU A 134 0.34 2.50 -1.76
N PRO A 135 -0.57 3.02 -2.59
CA PRO A 135 -1.93 2.52 -2.69
C PRO A 135 -1.97 1.08 -3.23
N LEU A 136 -2.92 0.30 -2.74
CA LEU A 136 -3.23 -1.02 -3.30
C LEU A 136 -3.99 -0.85 -4.61
N ARG A 137 -3.44 -1.31 -5.73
CA ARG A 137 -4.07 -1.20 -7.05
C ARG A 137 -4.89 -2.44 -7.40
N LEU A 138 -6.17 -2.24 -7.66
CA LEU A 138 -7.12 -3.22 -8.13
C LEU A 138 -7.48 -2.96 -9.59
N GLY A 139 -7.31 -3.98 -10.42
CA GLY A 139 -7.86 -4.03 -11.77
C GLY A 139 -9.23 -4.68 -11.77
N LEU A 140 -10.17 -4.11 -12.52
CA LEU A 140 -11.51 -4.65 -12.73
C LEU A 140 -11.80 -4.72 -14.23
N PHE A 141 -11.99 -5.93 -14.76
CA PHE A 141 -12.34 -6.14 -16.17
C PHE A 141 -13.85 -6.37 -16.32
N HIS A 142 -14.50 -5.54 -17.15
CA HIS A 142 -15.94 -5.61 -17.46
C HIS A 142 -16.23 -5.11 -18.88
N GLU A 143 -17.45 -5.30 -19.36
CA GLU A 143 -17.97 -4.68 -20.57
C GLU A 143 -18.07 -3.15 -20.41
N SER A 144 -17.77 -2.41 -21.49
CA SER A 144 -17.73 -0.94 -21.47
C SER A 144 -19.05 -0.30 -21.02
N VAL A 145 -20.18 -0.95 -21.32
CA VAL A 145 -21.52 -0.46 -20.95
C VAL A 145 -21.74 -0.47 -19.44
N HIS A 146 -21.12 -1.41 -18.72
CA HIS A 146 -21.34 -1.64 -17.29
C HIS A 146 -20.16 -1.16 -16.43
N LEU A 147 -18.98 -0.97 -17.03
CA LEU A 147 -17.73 -0.68 -16.32
C LEU A 147 -17.85 0.54 -15.38
N THR A 148 -18.32 1.69 -15.87
CA THR A 148 -18.41 2.92 -15.05
C THR A 148 -19.34 2.74 -13.83
N LYS A 149 -20.46 2.02 -14.02
CA LYS A 149 -21.41 1.74 -12.93
C LYS A 149 -20.80 0.79 -11.90
N CYS A 150 -20.15 -0.28 -12.36
CA CYS A 150 -19.50 -1.27 -11.49
C CYS A 150 -18.31 -0.67 -10.74
N VAL A 151 -17.48 0.16 -11.38
CA VAL A 151 -16.38 0.89 -10.74
C VAL A 151 -16.88 1.79 -9.63
N ARG A 152 -17.98 2.52 -9.86
CA ARG A 152 -18.59 3.39 -8.83
C ARG A 152 -19.13 2.56 -7.66
N GLN A 153 -19.92 1.53 -7.94
CA GLN A 153 -20.48 0.66 -6.90
C GLN A 153 -19.38 -0.01 -6.06
N LEU A 154 -18.33 -0.52 -6.72
CA LEU A 154 -17.20 -1.13 -6.03
C LEU A 154 -16.45 -0.10 -5.18
N ARG A 155 -16.28 1.13 -5.67
CA ARG A 155 -15.63 2.21 -4.91
C ARG A 155 -16.39 2.55 -3.63
N ASP A 156 -17.72 2.60 -3.70
CA ASP A 156 -18.56 2.86 -2.52
C ASP A 156 -18.43 1.71 -1.49
N GLY A 157 -18.42 0.46 -1.94
CA GLY A 157 -18.19 -0.71 -1.09
C GLY A 157 -16.80 -0.74 -0.44
N LEU A 158 -15.76 -0.49 -1.24
CA LEU A 158 -14.37 -0.49 -0.79
C LEU A 158 -14.06 0.62 0.22
N SER A 159 -14.85 1.70 0.29
CA SER A 159 -14.65 2.77 1.28
C SER A 159 -14.64 2.27 2.73
N LYS A 160 -15.45 1.24 3.04
CA LYS A 160 -15.50 0.60 4.35
C LYS A 160 -14.23 -0.20 4.62
N VAL A 161 -13.78 -0.98 3.63
CA VAL A 161 -12.56 -1.79 3.69
C VAL A 161 -11.34 -0.91 3.87
N GLU A 162 -11.24 0.17 3.08
CA GLU A 162 -10.18 1.15 3.18
C GLU A 162 -10.06 1.78 4.59
N LYS A 163 -11.21 2.01 5.25
CA LYS A 163 -11.27 2.56 6.61
C LYS A 163 -10.86 1.51 7.66
N GLU A 164 -11.38 0.29 7.54
CA GLU A 164 -11.09 -0.81 8.47
C GLU A 164 -9.60 -1.19 8.49
N PHE A 165 -8.97 -1.24 7.31
CA PHE A 165 -7.59 -1.66 7.16
C PHE A 165 -6.56 -0.51 7.07
N ASP A 166 -7.02 0.73 7.23
CA ASP A 166 -6.24 1.99 7.10
C ASP A 166 -5.31 2.01 5.89
N LEU A 167 -5.90 1.78 4.70
CA LEU A 167 -5.18 1.77 3.43
C LEU A 167 -5.96 2.47 2.33
N THR A 168 -5.27 2.84 1.27
CA THR A 168 -5.87 3.44 0.07
C THR A 168 -5.92 2.39 -1.03
N ILE A 169 -7.11 2.18 -1.60
CA ILE A 169 -7.34 1.29 -2.73
C ILE A 169 -7.59 2.13 -3.98
N GLU A 170 -6.81 1.87 -5.01
CA GLU A 170 -6.98 2.46 -6.33
C GLU A 170 -7.62 1.44 -7.24
N LEU A 171 -8.69 1.86 -7.91
CA LEU A 171 -9.48 1.00 -8.77
C LEU A 171 -9.34 1.49 -10.21
N GLU A 172 -8.81 0.63 -11.06
CA GLU A 172 -8.62 0.83 -12.49
C GLU A 172 -9.57 -0.11 -13.24
N GLY A 173 -10.37 0.46 -14.14
CA GLY A 173 -11.33 -0.27 -14.95
C GLY A 173 -10.75 -0.61 -16.31
N TYR A 174 -10.93 -1.86 -16.75
CA TYR A 174 -10.46 -2.37 -18.04
C TYR A 174 -11.62 -2.87 -18.87
N THR A 175 -11.54 -2.62 -20.18
CA THR A 175 -12.43 -3.15 -21.21
C THR A 175 -11.67 -4.13 -22.10
N LYS A 176 -12.37 -4.77 -23.04
CA LYS A 176 -11.75 -5.73 -23.97
C LYS A 176 -10.64 -5.09 -24.82
N ALA A 177 -10.73 -3.80 -25.09
CA ALA A 177 -9.74 -3.06 -25.86
C ALA A 177 -8.42 -2.88 -25.11
N ASP A 178 -8.44 -2.90 -23.77
CA ASP A 178 -7.28 -2.62 -22.92
C ASP A 178 -6.48 -3.89 -22.56
N ILE A 179 -7.03 -5.08 -22.84
CA ILE A 179 -6.41 -6.38 -22.53
C ILE A 179 -5.06 -6.61 -23.24
N PRO A 180 -4.90 -6.29 -24.55
CA PRO A 180 -3.66 -6.58 -25.27
C PRO A 180 -2.43 -5.88 -24.70
N ASP A 181 -2.61 -4.70 -24.07
CA ASP A 181 -1.54 -3.87 -23.54
C ASP A 181 -1.23 -4.16 -22.05
N LEU A 182 -1.93 -5.13 -21.44
CA LEU A 182 -1.87 -5.38 -20.01
C LEU A 182 -0.77 -6.37 -19.61
N GLU A 183 0.21 -5.90 -18.86
CA GLU A 183 1.21 -6.76 -18.22
C GLU A 183 0.65 -7.35 -16.91
N LEU A 184 0.39 -8.66 -16.90
CA LEU A 184 -0.18 -9.39 -15.75
C LEU A 184 0.86 -10.21 -14.96
N ASP A 185 2.12 -9.79 -14.97
CA ASP A 185 3.17 -10.50 -14.24
C ASP A 185 3.09 -10.23 -12.73
N GLY A 186 2.96 -11.30 -11.92
CA GLY A 186 2.93 -11.20 -10.46
C GLY A 186 1.62 -10.69 -9.85
N VAL A 187 0.53 -10.70 -10.61
CA VAL A 187 -0.80 -10.28 -10.14
C VAL A 187 -1.43 -11.35 -9.25
N THR A 188 -2.29 -10.92 -8.31
CA THR A 188 -3.10 -11.82 -7.49
C THR A 188 -4.56 -11.77 -7.95
N ALA A 189 -5.06 -12.87 -8.53
CA ALA A 189 -6.46 -12.97 -8.92
C ALA A 189 -7.37 -12.95 -7.68
N LEU A 190 -8.39 -12.09 -7.67
CA LEU A 190 -9.40 -12.02 -6.62
C LEU A 190 -10.74 -12.59 -7.08
N TYR A 191 -11.06 -12.47 -8.36
CA TYR A 191 -12.31 -12.94 -8.93
C TYR A 191 -12.15 -13.28 -10.41
N GLY A 192 -12.83 -14.33 -10.86
CA GLY A 192 -12.85 -14.75 -12.27
C GLY A 192 -11.50 -15.25 -12.77
N VAL A 193 -11.40 -15.37 -14.10
CA VAL A 193 -10.17 -15.79 -14.79
C VAL A 193 -9.46 -14.56 -15.31
N LEU A 194 -8.16 -14.42 -14.99
CA LEU A 194 -7.35 -13.33 -15.51
C LEU A 194 -7.36 -13.36 -17.05
N PRO A 195 -7.55 -12.21 -17.72
CA PRO A 195 -7.53 -12.17 -19.17
C PRO A 195 -6.14 -12.52 -19.66
N ALA A 196 -6.00 -13.53 -20.51
CA ALA A 196 -4.69 -13.91 -21.04
C ALA A 196 -4.22 -12.85 -22.03
N ALA A 197 -3.16 -12.12 -21.69
CA ALA A 197 -2.42 -11.32 -22.67
C ALA A 197 -1.68 -12.29 -23.60
N SER A 198 -2.08 -12.35 -24.86
CA SER A 198 -1.31 -13.03 -25.90
C SER A 198 0.04 -12.33 -26.00
N LYS A 199 1.14 -13.01 -25.59
CA LYS A 199 2.50 -12.50 -25.76
C LYS A 199 2.85 -12.43 -27.26
N GLY A 200 2.45 -11.34 -27.91
CA GLY A 200 2.93 -10.93 -29.21
C GLY A 200 4.10 -9.98 -29.04
N LEU A 201 5.24 -10.30 -29.68
CA LEU A 201 6.37 -9.40 -29.87
C LEU A 201 5.89 -8.14 -30.62
N ALA A 202 5.55 -7.08 -29.90
CA ALA A 202 5.32 -5.76 -30.48
C ALA A 202 5.97 -4.70 -29.59
N GLN A 203 7.28 -4.56 -29.77
CA GLN A 203 8.06 -3.43 -29.29
C GLN A 203 7.80 -2.21 -30.20
N GLN A 204 7.79 -1.02 -29.57
CA GLN A 204 7.85 0.33 -30.17
C GLN A 204 6.51 0.83 -30.74
N THR A 205 5.83 1.81 -30.16
CA THR A 205 6.27 3.22 -30.12
C THR A 205 5.29 4.02 -29.26
N ALA A 206 5.76 4.75 -28.25
CA ALA A 206 4.97 5.80 -27.62
C ALA A 206 5.72 7.13 -27.69
N LYS A 207 5.20 8.00 -28.55
CA LYS A 207 5.67 9.37 -28.83
C LYS A 207 5.60 10.21 -27.56
N LYS A 208 6.72 10.87 -27.26
CA LYS A 208 6.89 11.88 -26.23
C LYS A 208 6.01 13.10 -26.57
N ILE A 209 5.04 13.43 -25.73
CA ILE A 209 4.44 14.77 -25.69
C ILE A 209 4.86 15.41 -24.37
N LEU A 210 5.89 16.26 -24.46
CA LEU A 210 6.30 17.19 -23.41
C LEU A 210 5.31 18.35 -23.39
N THR A 211 4.74 18.63 -22.20
CA THR A 211 4.27 19.96 -21.72
C THR A 211 3.57 19.88 -20.35
N HIS A 212 3.22 18.68 -19.84
CA HIS A 212 2.54 18.51 -18.54
C HIS A 212 3.46 18.31 -17.31
N ARG A 213 4.75 18.00 -17.53
CA ARG A 213 5.68 17.59 -16.47
C ARG A 213 6.13 18.70 -15.51
N GLU A 214 6.08 19.96 -15.93
CA GLU A 214 6.56 21.10 -15.12
C GLU A 214 5.49 21.59 -14.14
N LYS A 215 4.20 21.60 -14.54
CA LYS A 215 3.07 21.90 -13.66
C LYS A 215 2.85 20.84 -12.57
N ASP A 216 3.05 19.56 -12.89
CA ASP A 216 2.93 18.46 -11.92
C ASP A 216 4.04 18.45 -10.86
N ARG A 217 5.25 18.92 -11.20
CA ARG A 217 6.38 18.98 -10.27
C ARG A 217 6.18 20.05 -9.19
N GLN A 218 5.67 21.23 -9.58
CA GLN A 218 5.33 22.31 -8.63
C GLN A 218 4.14 21.93 -7.74
N LEU A 219 3.12 21.29 -8.31
CA LEU A 219 1.94 20.82 -7.55
C LEU A 219 2.33 19.73 -6.54
N LYS A 220 3.25 18.82 -6.88
CA LYS A 220 3.73 17.76 -5.98
C LYS A 220 4.47 18.32 -4.77
N ILE A 221 5.33 19.33 -4.96
CA ILE A 221 6.07 19.98 -3.87
C ILE A 221 5.11 20.71 -2.92
N LEU A 222 4.14 21.44 -3.48
CA LEU A 222 3.11 22.13 -2.70
C LEU A 222 2.23 21.16 -1.90
N THR A 223 1.85 20.03 -2.48
CA THR A 223 0.95 19.08 -1.83
C THR A 223 1.65 18.26 -0.73
N GLN A 224 2.95 18.02 -0.86
CA GLN A 224 3.75 17.37 0.18
C GLN A 224 3.89 18.25 1.43
N ARG A 225 4.04 19.57 1.25
CA ARG A 225 4.05 20.53 2.36
C ARG A 225 2.68 20.71 3.00
N LEU A 226 1.62 20.57 2.21
CA LEU A 226 0.24 20.59 2.72
C LEU A 226 -0.05 19.36 3.59
N ALA A 227 0.48 18.19 3.24
CA ALA A 227 0.45 17.00 4.09
C ALA A 227 1.18 17.22 5.44
N ASP A 228 2.36 17.85 5.41
CA ASP A 228 3.10 18.21 6.62
C ASP A 228 2.36 19.24 7.49
N ALA A 229 1.69 20.22 6.86
CA ALA A 229 0.92 21.24 7.54
C ALA A 229 -0.36 20.68 8.19
N ILE A 230 -1.08 19.79 7.50
CA ILE A 230 -2.25 19.07 8.04
C ILE A 230 -1.85 18.18 9.22
N GLY A 231 -0.65 17.58 9.19
CA GLY A 231 -0.10 16.83 10.32
C GLY A 231 0.15 17.69 11.56
N LYS A 232 0.37 19.00 11.40
CA LYS A 232 0.66 19.95 12.49
C LYS A 232 -0.56 20.74 12.97
N ASP A 233 -1.52 21.02 12.08
CA ASP A 233 -2.75 21.76 12.40
C ASP A 233 -3.99 21.03 11.86
N THR A 234 -4.69 20.34 12.75
CA THR A 234 -5.94 19.60 12.45
C THR A 234 -7.13 20.52 12.16
N SER A 235 -7.04 21.82 12.49
CA SER A 235 -8.10 22.79 12.20
C SER A 235 -8.29 23.02 10.70
N LEU A 236 -7.25 22.76 9.89
CA LEU A 236 -7.30 22.84 8.42
C LEU A 236 -8.30 21.85 7.82
N ILE A 237 -8.45 20.66 8.40
CA ILE A 237 -9.43 19.65 7.96
C ILE A 237 -10.85 20.17 8.20
N ARG A 238 -11.11 20.77 9.37
CA ARG A 238 -12.42 21.35 9.70
C ARG A 238 -12.76 22.52 8.78
N ARG A 239 -11.79 23.39 8.48
CA ARG A 239 -11.98 24.51 7.55
C ARG A 239 -12.28 24.00 6.13
N ALA A 240 -11.56 22.97 5.66
CA ALA A 240 -11.79 22.27 4.40
C ALA A 240 -13.20 21.68 4.27
N LYS A 241 -13.66 20.99 5.32
CA LYS A 241 -15.03 20.48 5.40
C LYS A 241 -16.08 21.57 5.25
N ASN A 242 -15.94 22.67 6.01
CA ASN A 242 -16.90 23.77 5.98
C ASN A 242 -16.94 24.49 4.62
N HIS A 243 -15.83 24.57 3.91
CA HIS A 243 -15.77 25.17 2.57
C HIS A 243 -16.44 24.27 1.52
N ILE A 244 -16.16 22.97 1.56
CA ILE A 244 -16.83 21.97 0.72
C ILE A 244 -18.34 21.98 0.94
N ASP A 245 -18.80 22.08 2.20
CA ASP A 245 -20.24 22.13 2.52
C ASP A 245 -20.92 23.40 1.99
N ARG A 246 -20.18 24.51 1.81
CA ARG A 246 -20.70 25.71 1.14
C ARG A 246 -20.77 25.51 -0.37
N LEU A 247 -19.72 24.96 -0.98
CA LEU A 247 -19.68 24.69 -2.42
C LEU A 247 -20.75 23.67 -2.86
N LEU A 248 -21.06 22.68 -2.03
CA LEU A 248 -22.13 21.71 -2.29
C LEU A 248 -23.54 22.33 -2.24
N LYS A 249 -23.72 23.46 -1.54
CA LYS A 249 -25.00 24.19 -1.50
C LYS A 249 -25.20 25.13 -2.69
N GLU A 250 -24.13 25.45 -3.42
CA GLU A 250 -24.13 26.43 -4.52
C GLU A 250 -24.29 25.78 -5.92
N ASP A 251 -24.59 24.47 -5.98
CA ASP A 251 -24.81 23.65 -7.19
C ASP A 251 -23.76 23.82 -8.31
N GLN A 252 -22.58 23.24 -8.10
CA GLN A 252 -21.38 23.40 -8.94
C GLN A 252 -21.33 22.49 -10.20
N GLY A 253 -22.46 22.00 -10.70
CA GLY A 253 -22.51 21.24 -11.97
C GLY A 253 -21.48 20.11 -12.08
N ALA A 254 -20.65 20.10 -13.14
CA ALA A 254 -19.66 19.03 -13.41
C ALA A 254 -18.56 18.89 -12.34
N ALA A 255 -18.26 19.96 -11.58
CA ALA A 255 -17.27 19.94 -10.49
C ALA A 255 -17.83 19.38 -9.17
N ALA A 256 -19.15 19.23 -9.05
CA ALA A 256 -19.79 18.68 -7.85
C ALA A 256 -19.28 17.25 -7.52
N ARG A 257 -18.88 16.46 -8.53
CA ARG A 257 -18.38 15.10 -8.34
C ARG A 257 -17.05 15.06 -7.57
N ASP A 258 -16.12 15.95 -7.92
CA ASP A 258 -14.82 16.04 -7.25
C ASP A 258 -14.96 16.61 -5.84
N ILE A 259 -15.91 17.54 -5.65
CA ILE A 259 -16.22 18.14 -4.36
C ILE A 259 -16.86 17.10 -3.41
N ILE A 260 -17.77 16.25 -3.91
CA ILE A 260 -18.34 15.13 -3.14
C ILE A 260 -17.24 14.10 -2.81
N GLU A 261 -16.35 13.81 -3.75
CA GLU A 261 -15.26 12.87 -3.51
C GLU A 261 -14.27 13.41 -2.46
N TRP A 262 -13.95 14.70 -2.50
CA TRP A 262 -13.19 15.37 -1.45
C TRP A 262 -13.91 15.35 -0.10
N ARG A 263 -15.23 15.54 -0.07
CA ARG A 263 -16.00 15.44 1.18
C ARG A 263 -15.85 14.06 1.81
N ASN A 264 -16.03 13.03 1.00
CA ASN A 264 -15.89 11.64 1.45
C ASN A 264 -14.47 11.35 1.94
N ILE A 265 -13.45 11.83 1.24
CA ILE A 265 -12.04 11.69 1.67
C ILE A 265 -11.83 12.35 3.03
N LEU A 266 -12.28 13.59 3.23
CA LEU A 266 -12.09 14.30 4.51
C LEU A 266 -12.90 13.69 5.66
N ASP A 267 -14.04 13.06 5.38
CA ASP A 267 -14.86 12.39 6.39
C ASP A 267 -14.35 11.00 6.75
N THR A 268 -13.64 10.32 5.86
CA THR A 268 -13.24 8.92 6.04
C THR A 268 -11.74 8.71 6.28
N TYR A 269 -10.87 9.62 5.84
CA TYR A 269 -9.43 9.41 5.90
C TYR A 269 -8.87 9.83 7.27
N SER A 270 -8.00 8.99 7.83
CA SER A 270 -7.12 9.36 8.93
C SER A 270 -6.14 10.45 8.46
N ILE A 271 -5.57 11.22 9.39
CA ILE A 271 -4.59 12.29 9.06
C ILE A 271 -3.41 11.73 8.25
N GLN A 272 -2.92 10.54 8.63
CA GLN A 272 -1.83 9.86 7.95
C GLN A 272 -2.23 9.45 6.53
N ARG A 273 -3.44 8.91 6.37
CA ARG A 273 -3.98 8.50 5.06
C ARG A 273 -4.24 9.69 4.14
N LEU A 274 -4.73 10.80 4.68
CA LEU A 274 -4.90 12.06 3.95
C LEU A 274 -3.54 12.62 3.48
N GLY A 275 -2.54 12.64 4.36
CA GLY A 275 -1.18 13.03 4.00
C GLY A 275 -0.58 12.17 2.88
N ARG A 276 -0.74 10.84 2.97
CA ARG A 276 -0.29 9.89 1.94
C ARG A 276 -1.00 10.08 0.60
N PHE A 277 -2.32 10.26 0.63
CA PHE A 277 -3.13 10.50 -0.56
C PHE A 277 -2.68 11.77 -1.29
N LEU A 278 -2.44 12.84 -0.55
CA LEU A 278 -1.96 14.12 -1.07
C LEU A 278 -0.60 14.00 -1.77
N THR A 279 0.28 13.09 -1.34
CA THR A 279 1.59 12.85 -1.95
C THR A 279 1.63 11.76 -3.03
N SER A 280 0.57 10.96 -3.16
CA SER A 280 0.51 9.83 -4.10
C SER A 280 0.63 10.26 -5.57
N SER A 281 1.41 9.57 -6.39
CA SER A 281 1.51 9.85 -7.83
C SER A 281 0.38 9.24 -8.65
N SER A 282 -0.70 8.77 -8.02
CA SER A 282 -1.80 8.15 -8.74
C SER A 282 -2.63 9.13 -9.54
N GLU A 283 -3.30 8.62 -10.58
CA GLU A 283 -4.17 9.41 -11.44
C GLU A 283 -5.32 10.05 -10.65
N ARG A 284 -5.90 9.31 -9.70
CA ARG A 284 -6.94 9.81 -8.77
C ARG A 284 -6.44 10.96 -7.91
N ALA A 285 -5.28 10.78 -7.26
CA ALA A 285 -4.67 11.83 -6.45
C ALA A 285 -4.27 13.04 -7.32
N SER A 286 -3.78 12.80 -8.54
CA SER A 286 -3.40 13.85 -9.49
C SER A 286 -4.62 14.68 -9.92
N ARG A 287 -5.70 14.03 -10.34
CA ARG A 287 -6.97 14.66 -10.70
C ARG A 287 -7.56 15.46 -9.54
N LEU A 288 -7.64 14.86 -8.35
CA LEU A 288 -8.22 15.54 -7.18
C LEU A 288 -7.32 16.66 -6.65
N ARG A 289 -6.00 16.58 -6.83
CA ARG A 289 -5.07 17.69 -6.52
C ARG A 289 -5.30 18.92 -7.38
N GLN A 290 -5.71 18.75 -8.65
CA GLN A 290 -6.01 19.87 -9.54
C GLN A 290 -7.20 20.69 -9.02
N ASN A 291 -8.15 20.04 -8.34
CA ASN A 291 -9.33 20.65 -7.72
C ASN A 291 -9.25 20.61 -6.18
N ASN A 292 -8.09 20.93 -5.61
CA ASN A 292 -7.85 20.76 -4.18
C ASN A 292 -8.51 21.87 -3.32
N PRO A 293 -9.43 21.53 -2.39
CA PRO A 293 -10.21 22.48 -1.60
C PRO A 293 -9.37 23.22 -0.56
N PHE A 294 -8.21 22.70 -0.17
CA PHE A 294 -7.33 23.33 0.81
C PHE A 294 -6.72 24.64 0.29
N PHE A 295 -6.46 24.76 -1.03
CA PHE A 295 -5.89 25.98 -1.59
C PHE A 295 -6.81 27.19 -1.42
N ALA A 296 -8.13 27.00 -1.50
CA ALA A 296 -9.12 28.07 -1.36
C ALA A 296 -9.23 28.62 0.08
N ILE A 297 -8.68 27.92 1.07
CA ILE A 297 -8.94 28.14 2.50
C ILE A 297 -7.71 28.64 3.25
N LEU A 298 -6.52 28.43 2.67
CA LEU A 298 -5.28 29.01 3.16
C LEU A 298 -5.35 30.54 3.08
N SER A 299 -5.09 31.22 4.20
CA SER A 299 -4.98 32.68 4.28
C SER A 299 -3.81 33.20 3.45
N ALA A 300 -3.83 34.48 3.07
CA ALA A 300 -2.75 35.10 2.32
C ALA A 300 -1.38 34.95 3.01
N ALA A 301 -1.34 35.00 4.35
CA ALA A 301 -0.12 34.77 5.13
C ALA A 301 0.34 33.29 5.12
N GLU A 302 -0.57 32.32 5.23
CA GLU A 302 -0.25 30.88 5.14
C GLU A 302 0.22 30.49 3.73
N ARG A 303 -0.36 31.11 2.67
CA ARG A 303 0.11 30.94 1.29
C ARG A 303 1.50 31.52 1.06
N VAL A 304 1.78 32.71 1.60
CA VAL A 304 3.11 33.35 1.53
C VAL A 304 4.15 32.54 2.30
N GLN A 305 3.80 31.95 3.44
CA GLN A 305 4.70 31.08 4.20
C GLN A 305 5.01 29.76 3.44
N LEU A 306 3.99 29.16 2.80
CA LEU A 306 4.17 27.97 1.95
C LEU A 306 5.03 28.23 0.71
N LEU A 307 5.00 29.47 0.18
CA LEU A 307 5.78 29.89 -0.99
C LEU A 307 7.21 30.37 -0.64
N ARG A 308 7.41 31.09 0.47
CA ARG A 308 8.76 31.53 0.93
C ARG A 308 9.72 30.38 1.22
N ASP A 309 9.19 29.24 1.67
CA ASP A 309 9.99 28.03 1.93
C ASP A 309 10.39 27.27 0.66
N LEU A 310 9.94 27.71 -0.53
CA LEU A 310 10.38 27.21 -1.85
C LEU A 310 11.64 27.92 -2.36
N GLU A 311 11.81 29.21 -2.03
CA GLU A 311 12.95 30.03 -2.49
C GLU A 311 14.21 29.82 -1.64
N ASN A 312 14.08 29.38 -0.39
CA ASN A 312 15.22 29.17 0.53
C ASN A 312 15.93 27.81 0.40
N LYS A 313 15.73 27.08 -0.71
CA LYS A 313 16.34 25.76 -0.95
C LYS A 313 16.86 25.54 -2.38
N GLU A 314 17.20 26.60 -3.10
CA GLU A 314 18.17 26.53 -4.20
C GLU A 314 19.60 26.71 -3.68
#